data_AF-A0A7C5UJ36-F1
#
_entry.id   AF-A0A7C5UJ36-F1
#
_cell.length_a   1.000
_cell.length_b   1.000
_cell.length_c   1.000
_cell.angle_alpha   90.00
_cell.angle_beta   90.00
_cell.angle_gamma   90.00
#
_symmetry.space_group_name_H-M   'P 1'
#
loop_
_entity.id
_entity.type
_entity.pdbx_description
1 polymer ?
#
loop_
_entity_poly.entity_id
_entity_poly.type
_entity_poly.pdbx_seq_one_letter_code
_entity_poly.pdbx_strand_id
1 'polypeptide(L)'
;MWRLIIGGAAAARFHRPDAGIGLSTSAIASLKAARKLESLIKLWEVEPAMNLLTDREENEAYLAARLGQAYALYFTNGGEVGLDLREFPRKFSVQRKIKTPLRLWLRGSLRTRDATSLRFVAYYEQ
;
A
#
# COMPACT_ATOMS: atom_id res chain seq x y z
N MET A 1 10.97 6.28 -1.01
CA MET A 1 11.05 4.85 -1.39
C MET A 1 9.69 4.29 -1.79
N TRP A 2 8.72 4.18 -0.88
CA TRP A 2 7.43 3.52 -1.15
C TRP A 2 6.63 4.09 -2.33
N ARG A 3 6.58 5.42 -2.50
CA ARG A 3 5.97 6.05 -3.68
C ARG A 3 6.60 5.58 -5.00
N LEU A 4 7.91 5.33 -5.03
CA LEU A 4 8.58 4.78 -6.21
C LEU A 4 8.18 3.33 -6.47
N ILE A 5 8.16 2.50 -5.42
CA ILE A 5 7.79 1.08 -5.52
C ILE A 5 6.35 0.93 -6.02
N ILE A 6 5.40 1.64 -5.41
CA ILE A 6 3.98 1.60 -5.80
C ILE A 6 3.76 2.29 -7.15
N GLY A 7 4.58 3.29 -7.48
CA GLY A 7 4.58 3.97 -8.77
C GLY A 7 5.24 3.19 -9.91
N GLY A 8 5.62 1.93 -9.71
CA GLY A 8 6.16 1.07 -10.78
C GLY A 8 7.66 1.24 -11.07
N ALA A 9 8.42 1.94 -10.22
CA ALA A 9 9.86 2.04 -10.39
C ALA A 9 10.54 0.68 -10.19
N ALA A 10 11.44 0.32 -11.11
CA ALA A 10 12.19 -0.95 -11.06
C ALA A 10 13.12 -1.07 -9.85
N ALA A 11 13.55 0.06 -9.28
CA ALA A 11 14.43 0.09 -8.12
C ALA A 11 14.18 1.31 -7.23
N ALA A 12 14.39 1.12 -5.92
CA ALA A 12 14.46 2.19 -4.95
C ALA A 12 15.54 1.87 -3.92
N ARG A 13 16.30 2.88 -3.50
CA ARG A 13 17.37 2.74 -2.49
C ARG A 13 17.31 3.87 -1.48
N PHE A 14 17.93 3.64 -0.32
CA PHE A 14 18.24 4.69 0.64
C PHE A 14 19.72 5.08 0.52
N HIS A 15 20.01 6.37 0.49
CA HIS A 15 21.39 6.86 0.53
C HIS A 15 22.02 6.58 1.89
N ARG A 16 23.32 6.28 1.93
CA ARG A 16 24.08 6.02 3.16
C ARG A 16 24.25 7.31 3.99
N PRO A 17 24.43 7.22 5.32
CA PRO A 17 24.83 8.35 6.14
C PRO A 17 26.14 9.02 5.66
N ASP A 18 26.33 10.30 5.94
CA ASP A 18 25.46 11.19 6.75
C ASP A 18 24.32 11.87 5.98
N ALA A 19 24.40 11.97 4.65
CA ALA A 19 23.38 12.60 3.80
C ALA A 19 22.08 11.80 3.60
N GLY A 20 21.95 10.59 4.17
CA GLY A 20 20.78 9.74 4.00
C GLY A 20 20.52 8.77 5.16
N ILE A 21 19.37 8.10 5.11
CA ILE A 21 18.89 7.21 6.18
C ILE A 21 19.25 5.74 5.97
N GLY A 22 20.15 5.42 5.04
CA GLY A 22 20.60 4.06 4.76
C GLY A 22 21.13 3.39 6.03
N LEU A 23 20.87 2.08 6.17
CA LEU A 23 21.22 1.29 7.36
C LEU A 23 20.49 1.68 8.66
N SER A 24 19.65 2.73 8.68
CA SER A 24 18.79 3.03 9.83
C SER A 24 17.74 1.94 10.06
N THR A 25 17.20 1.89 11.27
CA THR A 25 16.06 1.02 11.63
C THR A 25 14.87 1.23 10.70
N SER A 26 14.52 2.47 10.35
CA SER A 26 13.44 2.81 9.43
C SER A 26 13.70 2.35 7.99
N ALA A 27 14.93 2.50 7.48
CA ALA A 27 15.28 2.01 6.14
C ALA A 27 15.22 0.47 6.07
N ILE A 28 15.77 -0.22 7.06
CA ILE A 28 15.74 -1.69 7.14
C ILE A 28 14.30 -2.19 7.27
N ALA A 29 13.49 -1.54 8.11
CA ALA A 29 12.08 -1.83 8.26
C ALA A 29 11.31 -1.67 6.93
N SER A 30 11.54 -0.56 6.22
CA SER A 30 10.95 -0.31 4.90
C SER A 30 11.25 -1.44 3.91
N LEU A 31 12.52 -1.86 3.83
CA LEU A 31 12.94 -2.92 2.91
C LEU A 31 12.33 -4.28 3.27
N LYS A 32 12.27 -4.62 4.57
CA LYS A 32 11.60 -5.85 5.04
C LYS A 32 10.12 -5.87 4.67
N ALA A 33 9.43 -4.73 4.81
CA ALA A 33 8.04 -4.60 4.41
C ALA A 33 7.87 -4.77 2.88
N ALA A 34 8.76 -4.16 2.08
CA ALA A 34 8.73 -4.32 0.63
C ALA A 34 8.89 -5.79 0.21
N ARG A 35 9.81 -6.53 0.85
CA ARG A 35 9.97 -7.98 0.60
C ARG A 35 8.76 -8.80 1.05
N LYS A 36 8.10 -8.40 2.14
CA LYS A 36 6.86 -9.05 2.55
C LYS A 36 5.72 -8.80 1.55
N LEU A 37 5.60 -7.58 1.02
CA LEU A 37 4.66 -7.28 -0.06
C LEU A 37 4.95 -8.13 -1.31
N GLU A 38 6.22 -8.22 -1.72
CA GLU A 38 6.66 -9.02 -2.87
C GLU A 38 6.35 -10.54 -2.73
N SER A 39 6.29 -11.04 -1.49
CA SER A 39 5.87 -12.43 -1.22
C SER A 39 4.39 -12.68 -1.48
N LEU A 40 3.57 -11.62 -1.53
CA LEU A 40 2.12 -11.68 -1.74
C LEU A 40 1.73 -11.24 -3.15
N ILE A 41 2.41 -10.23 -3.69
CA ILE A 41 2.13 -9.61 -4.97
C ILE A 41 3.46 -9.44 -5.71
N LYS A 42 3.58 -10.00 -6.91
CA LYS A 42 4.73 -9.74 -7.76
C LYS A 42 4.63 -8.31 -8.30
N LEU A 43 5.59 -7.46 -7.96
CA LEU A 43 5.53 -6.03 -8.28
C LEU A 43 5.61 -5.74 -9.78
N TRP A 44 6.10 -6.70 -10.58
CA TRP A 44 6.10 -6.63 -12.05
C TRP A 44 4.80 -7.13 -12.70
N GLU A 45 3.81 -7.57 -11.90
CA GLU A 45 2.48 -7.96 -12.40
C GLU A 45 1.41 -6.89 -12.12
N VAL A 46 1.79 -5.75 -11.54
CA VAL A 46 0.87 -4.67 -11.14
C VAL A 46 1.31 -3.34 -11.74
N GLU A 47 0.33 -2.47 -11.99
CA GLU A 47 0.55 -1.12 -12.53
C GLU A 47 -0.03 -0.06 -11.57
N PRO A 48 0.48 1.18 -11.57
CA PRO A 48 -0.13 2.28 -10.81
C PRO A 48 -1.59 2.48 -11.22
N ALA A 49 -2.50 2.47 -10.24
CA ALA A 49 -3.95 2.45 -10.45
C ALA A 49 -4.67 3.54 -9.65
N MET A 50 -4.10 4.75 -9.61
CA MET A 50 -4.59 5.88 -8.82
C MET A 50 -6.05 6.28 -9.14
N ASN A 51 -6.51 5.98 -10.35
CA ASN A 51 -7.87 6.22 -10.82
C ASN A 51 -8.94 5.42 -10.07
N LEU A 52 -8.57 4.35 -9.35
CA LEU A 52 -9.50 3.56 -8.53
C LEU A 52 -9.65 4.11 -7.10
N LEU A 53 -8.85 5.09 -6.71
CA LEU A 53 -8.95 5.71 -5.39
C LEU A 53 -9.97 6.85 -5.41
N THR A 54 -10.90 6.83 -4.46
CA THR A 54 -11.93 7.86 -4.24
C THR A 54 -11.80 8.46 -2.86
N ASP A 55 -12.46 9.61 -2.62
CA ASP A 55 -12.51 10.27 -1.31
C ASP A 55 -11.12 10.44 -0.68
N ARG A 56 -10.15 10.95 -1.46
CA ARG A 56 -8.75 11.11 -1.01
C ARG A 56 -8.27 12.55 -1.14
N GLU A 57 -7.40 12.94 -0.24
CA GLU A 57 -6.61 14.15 -0.36
C GLU A 57 -5.42 13.96 -1.31
N GLU A 58 -4.77 15.08 -1.65
CA GLU A 58 -3.52 15.03 -2.39
C GLU A 58 -2.44 14.28 -1.57
N ASN A 59 -1.72 13.38 -2.23
CA ASN A 59 -0.63 12.59 -1.64
C ASN A 59 -1.01 11.65 -0.47
N GLU A 60 -2.29 11.47 -0.15
CA GLU A 60 -2.72 10.66 1.00
C GLU A 60 -2.39 9.17 0.87
N ALA A 61 -2.75 8.56 -0.26
CA ALA A 61 -2.52 7.16 -0.54
C ALA A 61 -2.17 6.90 -2.00
N TYR A 62 -1.48 5.80 -2.25
CA TYR A 62 -1.02 5.34 -3.56
C TYR A 62 -1.42 3.88 -3.79
N LEU A 63 -1.83 3.54 -5.01
CA LEU A 63 -2.29 2.21 -5.37
C LEU A 63 -1.51 1.64 -6.56
N ALA A 64 -1.06 0.40 -6.43
CA ALA A 64 -0.68 -0.45 -7.56
C ALA A 64 -1.64 -1.64 -7.65
N ALA A 65 -2.05 -2.03 -8.84
CA ALA A 65 -3.02 -3.08 -9.02
C ALA A 65 -2.76 -3.96 -10.25
N ARG A 66 -3.07 -5.25 -10.09
CA ARG A 66 -3.44 -6.15 -11.18
C ARG A 66 -4.95 -6.25 -11.13
N LEU A 67 -5.64 -5.62 -12.08
CA LEU A 67 -7.08 -5.39 -12.00
C LEU A 67 -7.88 -6.66 -11.69
N GLY A 68 -8.62 -6.57 -10.59
CA GLY A 68 -9.42 -7.62 -9.97
C GLY A 68 -8.65 -8.82 -9.40
N GLN A 69 -7.32 -8.83 -9.42
CA GLN A 69 -6.51 -9.92 -8.87
C GLN A 69 -5.76 -9.50 -7.61
N ALA A 70 -5.06 -8.37 -7.65
CA ALA A 70 -4.18 -7.94 -6.58
C ALA A 70 -4.13 -6.41 -6.48
N TYR A 71 -4.09 -5.90 -5.25
CA TYR A 71 -4.10 -4.46 -4.97
C TYR A 71 -3.14 -4.18 -3.82
N ALA A 72 -2.16 -3.31 -4.05
CA ALA A 72 -1.19 -2.84 -3.07
C ALA A 72 -1.45 -1.37 -2.75
N LEU A 73 -2.08 -1.11 -1.60
CA LEU A 73 -2.42 0.23 -1.12
C LEU A 73 -1.39 0.71 -0.09
N TYR A 74 -0.82 1.89 -0.32
CA TYR A 74 0.15 2.53 0.56
C TYR A 74 -0.34 3.90 1.01
N PHE A 75 -0.49 4.10 2.32
CA PHE A 75 -0.76 5.40 2.92
C PHE A 75 0.53 6.10 3.32
N THR A 76 0.65 7.39 3.04
CA THR A 76 1.87 8.13 3.39
C THR A 76 1.92 8.52 4.86
N ASN A 77 0.76 8.78 5.47
CA ASN A 77 0.67 9.25 6.85
C ASN A 77 -0.68 8.90 7.52
N GLY A 78 -1.11 7.63 7.43
CA GLY A 78 -2.48 7.27 7.77
C GLY A 78 -3.50 7.93 6.81
N GLY A 79 -4.78 7.87 7.16
CA GLY A 79 -5.87 8.46 6.37
C GLY A 79 -7.01 7.50 6.07
N GLU A 80 -7.93 7.93 5.23
CA GLU A 80 -9.07 7.15 4.77
C GLU A 80 -9.29 7.38 3.28
N VAL A 81 -9.29 6.30 2.49
CA VAL A 81 -9.62 6.38 1.06
C VAL A 81 -10.62 5.29 0.68
N GLY A 82 -11.45 5.59 -0.31
CA GLY A 82 -12.25 4.60 -1.01
C GLY A 82 -11.44 3.89 -2.10
N LEU A 83 -11.76 2.61 -2.33
CA LEU A 83 -11.28 1.82 -3.44
C LEU A 83 -12.49 1.33 -4.25
N ASP A 84 -12.57 1.77 -5.49
CA ASP A 84 -13.61 1.35 -6.43
C ASP A 84 -13.28 0.00 -7.06
N LEU A 85 -14.18 -0.97 -6.86
CA LEU A 85 -14.07 -2.34 -7.36
C LEU A 85 -15.33 -2.75 -8.14
N ARG A 86 -16.16 -1.79 -8.57
CA ARG A 86 -17.44 -2.05 -9.27
C ARG A 86 -17.28 -2.94 -10.50
N GLU A 87 -16.20 -2.75 -11.25
CA GLU A 87 -15.90 -3.52 -12.47
C GLU A 87 -15.35 -4.93 -12.17
N PHE A 88 -15.07 -5.26 -10.91
CA PHE A 88 -14.45 -6.51 -10.49
C PHE A 88 -15.25 -7.20 -9.37
N PRO A 89 -16.49 -7.66 -9.63
CA PRO A 89 -17.35 -8.29 -8.64
C PRO A 89 -16.83 -9.69 -8.26
N ARG A 90 -15.90 -9.71 -7.31
CA ARG A 90 -15.28 -10.93 -6.76
C ARG A 90 -14.95 -10.73 -5.28
N LYS A 91 -14.77 -11.83 -4.57
CA LYS A 91 -14.38 -11.81 -3.16
C LYS A 91 -12.89 -11.49 -3.04
N PHE A 92 -12.56 -10.41 -2.34
CA PHE A 92 -11.18 -10.06 -2.01
C PHE A 92 -10.86 -10.42 -0.55
N SER A 93 -9.67 -10.97 -0.32
CA SER A 93 -9.12 -11.13 1.01
C SER A 93 -8.16 -9.96 1.30
N VAL A 94 -8.29 -9.38 2.49
CA VAL A 94 -7.44 -8.24 2.90
C VAL A 94 -6.35 -8.74 3.84
N GLN A 95 -5.09 -8.65 3.41
CA GLN A 95 -3.91 -8.95 4.22
C GLN A 95 -3.46 -7.68 4.97
N ARG A 96 -3.77 -7.58 6.27
CA ARG A 96 -3.56 -6.35 7.08
C ARG A 96 -2.18 -6.21 7.71
N LYS A 97 -1.39 -7.27 7.79
CA LYS A 97 -0.21 -7.33 8.68
C LYS A 97 1.09 -7.40 7.90
N ILE A 98 1.68 -6.24 7.64
CA ILE A 98 3.13 -6.14 7.48
C ILE A 98 3.65 -5.47 8.76
N LYS A 99 3.94 -6.28 9.79
CA LYS A 99 4.58 -5.79 11.01
C LYS A 99 6.01 -5.37 10.67
N THR A 100 6.20 -4.09 10.40
CA THR A 100 7.51 -3.46 10.36
C THR A 100 7.55 -2.32 11.37
N PRO A 101 8.74 -1.91 11.84
CA PRO A 101 8.90 -0.68 12.62
C PRO A 101 8.30 0.57 11.96
N LEU A 102 8.07 0.54 10.63
CA LEU A 102 7.10 1.42 9.99
C LEU A 102 5.69 0.90 10.26
N ARG A 103 5.03 1.60 11.19
CA ARG A 103 3.65 1.40 11.64
C ARG A 103 2.67 1.62 10.47
N LEU A 104 2.47 0.61 9.64
CA LEU A 104 1.39 0.56 8.65
C LEU A 104 0.30 -0.37 9.20
N TRP A 105 -0.74 0.20 9.77
CA TRP A 105 -1.92 -0.54 10.21
C TRP A 105 -3.07 -0.28 9.25
N LEU A 106 -3.51 -1.33 8.53
CA LEU A 106 -4.79 -1.29 7.81
C LEU A 106 -5.87 -1.86 8.73
N ARG A 107 -6.74 -1.02 9.31
CA ARG A 107 -7.97 -1.46 10.00
C ARG A 107 -9.15 -1.21 9.07
N GLY A 108 -9.38 -2.12 8.14
CA GLY A 108 -10.62 -2.15 7.37
C GLY A 108 -11.74 -2.82 8.15
N SER A 109 -12.86 -2.16 8.35
CA SER A 109 -14.12 -2.82 8.69
C SER A 109 -14.65 -3.47 7.40
N LEU A 110 -14.59 -4.80 7.28
CA LEU A 110 -15.33 -5.51 6.25
C LEU A 110 -16.80 -5.58 6.68
N ARG A 111 -17.65 -4.77 6.05
CA ARG A 111 -18.89 -5.32 5.51
C ARG A 111 -18.56 -5.53 4.03
N THR A 112 -18.79 -6.69 3.45
CA THR A 112 -20.10 -7.00 2.87
C THR A 112 -20.05 -8.35 2.18
N ARG A 113 -21.23 -8.90 1.90
CA ARG A 113 -21.41 -10.01 0.96
C ARG A 113 -21.49 -9.53 -0.51
N ASP A 114 -21.56 -8.21 -0.78
CA ASP A 114 -21.91 -7.64 -2.09
C ASP A 114 -21.28 -6.25 -2.45
N ALA A 115 -20.31 -5.71 -1.69
CA ALA A 115 -19.83 -4.34 -1.96
C ALA A 115 -18.88 -4.24 -3.14
N THR A 116 -19.24 -3.34 -4.03
CA THR A 116 -18.48 -2.87 -5.16
C THR A 116 -17.49 -1.75 -4.83
N SER A 117 -17.43 -1.31 -3.57
CA SER A 117 -16.46 -0.33 -3.07
C SER A 117 -16.02 -0.69 -1.65
N LEU A 118 -14.74 -0.44 -1.33
CA LEU A 118 -14.17 -0.68 -0.01
C LEU A 118 -13.59 0.62 0.54
N ARG A 119 -13.85 0.93 1.82
CA ARG A 119 -13.13 1.99 2.53
C ARG A 119 -11.97 1.41 3.31
N PHE A 120 -10.80 1.98 3.11
CA PHE A 120 -9.59 1.64 3.84
C PHE A 120 -9.22 2.78 4.77
N VAL A 121 -9.06 2.47 6.05
CA VAL A 121 -8.59 3.42 7.06
C VAL A 121 -7.24 2.94 7.59
N ALA A 122 -6.27 3.84 7.60
CA ALA A 122 -4.96 3.65 8.18
C ALA A 122 -4.75 4.65 9.33
N TYR A 123 -4.31 4.14 10.48
CA TYR A 123 -4.06 4.95 11.67
C TYR A 123 -2.56 5.07 11.94
N TYR A 124 -2.16 6.21 12.48
CA TYR A 124 -0.84 6.44 13.06
C TYR A 124 -0.97 6.37 14.59
N GLU A 125 -0.26 5.46 15.24
CA GLU A 125 -0.08 5.53 16.71
C GLU A 125 1.18 6.37 16.98
N GLN A 126 1.06 7.36 17.86
CA GLN A 126 2.19 8.11 18.41
C GLN A 126 3.14 7.19 19.20
#